data_AF-A0A6J5ANJ6-F1
#
_entry.id   AF-A0A6J5ANJ6-F1
#
_cell.length_a   1.000
_cell.length_b   1.000
_cell.length_c   1.000
_cell.angle_alpha   90.00
_cell.angle_beta   90.00
_cell.angle_gamma   90.00
#
_symmetry.space_group_name_H-M   'P 1'
#
loop_
_entity.id
_entity.type
_entity.pdbx_description
1 polymer ?
#
loop_
_entity_poly.entity_id
_entity_poly.type
_entity_poly.pdbx_seq_one_letter_code
_entity_poly.pdbx_strand_id
1 'polypeptide(L)'
;MEIDSLIRFTTEGMLLCLTVSLPAVIVAAVVGLGVSFLQAITSMQDQTLSHAVKLIAVTVVIVVAAPLSCAAILHFANEMMQAAVPL
;
A
#
# COMPACT_ATOMS: atom_id res chain seq x y z
N MET A 1 11.18 26.44 -12.74
CA MET A 1 10.12 25.60 -12.18
C MET A 1 8.87 26.44 -12.04
N GLU A 2 7.89 26.28 -12.92
CA GLU A 2 6.56 26.88 -12.75
C GLU A 2 5.85 26.21 -11.58
N ILE A 3 5.08 26.97 -10.78
CA ILE A 3 4.40 26.44 -9.59
C ILE A 3 3.40 25.32 -9.97
N ASP A 4 2.80 25.40 -11.15
CA ASP A 4 1.91 24.37 -11.70
C ASP A 4 2.60 23.00 -11.86
N SER A 5 3.88 22.99 -12.24
CA SER A 5 4.65 21.74 -12.36
C SER A 5 4.87 21.06 -11.00
N LEU A 6 5.13 21.86 -9.96
CA LEU A 6 5.30 21.35 -8.58
C LEU A 6 3.98 20.76 -8.04
N ILE A 7 2.86 21.44 -8.28
CA ILE A 7 1.53 20.95 -7.86
C ILE A 7 1.20 19.63 -8.57
N ARG A 8 1.54 19.51 -9.86
CA ARG A 8 1.30 18.28 -10.62
C ARG A 8 2.11 17.11 -10.06
N PHE A 9 3.43 17.26 -9.90
CA PHE A 9 4.27 16.20 -9.34
C PHE A 9 3.86 15.80 -7.91
N THR A 10 3.43 16.76 -7.10
CA THR A 10 2.94 16.48 -5.74
C THR A 10 1.65 15.64 -5.78
N THR A 11 0.73 15.99 -6.66
CA THR A 11 -0.54 15.26 -6.84
C THR A 11 -0.29 13.84 -7.33
N GLU A 12 0.61 13.69 -8.31
CA GLU A 12 0.99 12.41 -8.88
C GLU A 12 1.69 11.52 -7.84
N GLY A 13 2.60 12.10 -7.04
CA GLY A 13 3.23 11.40 -5.91
C GLY A 13 2.22 10.95 -4.86
N MET A 14 1.22 11.77 -4.53
CA MET A 14 0.13 11.37 -3.63
C MET A 14 -0.71 10.22 -4.21
N LEU A 15 -1.06 10.30 -5.49
CA LEU A 15 -1.82 9.24 -6.17
C LEU A 15 -1.01 7.94 -6.28
N LEU A 16 0.29 8.02 -6.46
CA LEU A 16 1.20 6.88 -6.41
C LEU A 16 1.16 6.22 -5.03
N CYS A 17 1.34 7.00 -3.95
CA CYS A 17 1.24 6.51 -2.57
C CYS A 17 -0.12 5.84 -2.29
N LEU A 18 -1.21 6.44 -2.77
CA LEU A 18 -2.55 5.87 -2.66
C LEU A 18 -2.61 4.52 -3.40
N THR A 19 -2.19 4.48 -4.66
CA THR A 19 -2.28 3.28 -5.51
C THR A 19 -1.41 2.14 -4.99
N VAL A 20 -0.22 2.45 -4.48
CA VAL A 20 0.72 1.48 -3.88
C VAL A 20 0.18 0.90 -2.57
N SER A 21 -0.45 1.72 -1.74
CA SER A 21 -0.99 1.28 -0.44
C SER A 21 -2.35 0.58 -0.55
N LEU A 22 -3.15 0.90 -1.57
CA LEU A 22 -4.49 0.38 -1.81
C LEU A 22 -4.59 -1.17 -1.76
N PRO A 23 -3.76 -1.96 -2.46
CA PRO A 23 -3.84 -3.42 -2.40
C PRO A 23 -3.57 -3.98 -1.00
N ALA A 24 -2.58 -3.43 -0.28
CA ALA A 24 -2.29 -3.84 1.09
C ALA A 24 -3.45 -3.50 2.04
N VAL A 25 -4.04 -2.30 1.89
CA VAL A 25 -5.17 -1.84 2.70
C VAL A 25 -6.42 -2.69 2.46
N ILE A 26 -6.76 -2.98 1.21
CA ILE A 26 -7.93 -3.82 0.87
C ILE A 26 -7.78 -5.20 1.51
N VAL A 27 -6.63 -5.85 1.37
CA VAL A 27 -6.49 -7.20 1.93
C VAL A 27 -6.42 -7.16 3.46
N ALA A 28 -5.76 -6.17 4.05
CA ALA A 28 -5.76 -5.98 5.50
C ALA A 28 -7.20 -5.78 6.05
N ALA A 29 -8.05 -5.05 5.33
CA ALA A 29 -9.45 -4.85 5.66
C ALA A 29 -10.25 -6.15 5.53
N VAL A 30 -10.19 -6.83 4.37
CA VAL A 30 -10.93 -8.08 4.12
C VAL A 30 -10.56 -9.18 5.11
N VAL A 31 -9.25 -9.39 5.32
CA VAL A 31 -8.77 -10.43 6.24
C VAL A 31 -9.07 -10.04 7.69
N GLY A 32 -8.86 -8.77 8.06
CA GLY A 32 -9.18 -8.30 9.40
C GLY A 32 -10.66 -8.49 9.73
N LEU A 33 -11.55 -8.12 8.80
CA LEU A 33 -13.00 -8.30 8.96
C LEU A 33 -13.37 -9.78 9.03
N GLY A 34 -12.83 -10.63 8.14
CA GLY A 34 -13.09 -12.06 8.14
C GLY A 34 -12.68 -12.74 9.45
N VAL A 35 -11.47 -12.42 9.94
CA VAL A 35 -10.96 -12.96 11.21
C VAL A 35 -11.80 -12.46 12.39
N SER A 36 -12.16 -11.17 12.45
CA SER A 36 -13.03 -10.63 13.50
C SER A 36 -14.41 -11.29 13.52
N PHE A 37 -14.95 -11.65 12.35
CA PHE A 37 -16.24 -12.33 12.26
C PHE A 37 -16.16 -13.77 12.78
N LEU A 38 -15.12 -14.52 12.40
CA LEU A 38 -14.86 -15.85 12.94
C LEU A 38 -14.64 -15.81 14.46
N GLN A 39 -13.91 -14.80 14.93
CA GLN A 39 -13.68 -14.57 16.36
C GLN A 39 -14.98 -14.35 17.14
N ALA A 40 -15.93 -13.61 16.54
CA ALA A 40 -17.24 -13.35 17.14
C ALA A 40 -18.13 -14.60 17.18
N ILE A 41 -18.16 -15.41 16.12
CA ILE A 41 -19.00 -16.62 16.06
C ILE A 41 -18.50 -17.70 17.02
N THR A 42 -17.18 -17.90 17.11
CA THR A 42 -16.59 -18.95 17.95
C THR A 42 -16.46 -18.53 19.43
N SER A 43 -16.80 -17.29 19.78
CA SER A 43 -16.65 -16.72 21.14
C SER A 43 -15.20 -16.75 21.68
N MET A 44 -14.20 -17.00 20.82
CA MET A 44 -12.78 -17.10 21.18
C MET A 44 -12.12 -15.74 21.06
N GLN A 45 -12.14 -14.93 22.13
CA GLN A 45 -11.56 -13.58 22.14
C GLN A 45 -10.02 -13.58 22.33
N ASP A 46 -9.31 -14.58 21.79
CA ASP A 46 -7.85 -14.63 21.85
C ASP A 46 -7.23 -13.65 20.84
N GLN A 47 -6.80 -12.49 21.33
CA GLN A 47 -6.22 -11.42 20.50
C GLN A 47 -4.92 -11.84 19.80
N THR A 48 -4.15 -12.76 20.40
CA THR A 48 -2.87 -13.23 19.87
C THR A 48 -3.03 -13.97 18.54
N LEU A 49 -4.03 -14.85 18.43
CA LEU A 49 -4.31 -15.62 17.20
C LEU A 49 -4.79 -14.68 16.09
N SER A 50 -5.68 -13.75 16.41
CA SER A 50 -6.17 -12.74 15.47
C SER A 50 -5.05 -11.85 14.92
N HIS A 51 -4.13 -11.41 15.78
CA HIS A 51 -2.94 -10.66 15.36
C HIS A 51 -2.00 -11.48 14.47
N ALA A 52 -1.71 -12.73 14.82
CA ALA A 52 -0.83 -13.59 14.03
C ALA A 52 -1.37 -13.82 12.61
N VAL A 53 -2.66 -14.15 12.49
CA VAL A 53 -3.31 -14.38 11.19
C VAL A 53 -3.28 -13.10 10.34
N LYS A 54 -3.60 -11.94 10.94
CA LYS A 54 -3.58 -10.66 10.24
C LYS A 54 -2.17 -10.29 9.76
N LEU A 55 -1.14 -10.54 10.57
CA LEU A 55 0.26 -10.29 10.20
C LEU A 55 0.67 -11.11 8.98
N ILE A 56 0.45 -12.43 9.02
CA ILE A 56 0.83 -13.34 7.93
C ILE A 56 0.14 -12.91 6.64
N ALA A 57 -1.16 -12.61 6.70
CA ALA A 57 -1.92 -12.17 5.54
C ALA A 57 -1.37 -10.87 4.93
N VAL A 58 -1.11 -9.85 5.75
CA VAL A 58 -0.56 -8.57 5.26
C VAL A 58 0.85 -8.77 4.70
N THR A 59 1.69 -9.58 5.33
CA THR A 59 3.04 -9.88 4.82
C THR A 59 2.99 -10.54 3.43
N VAL A 60 2.12 -11.54 3.24
CA VAL A 60 1.95 -12.20 1.94
C VAL A 60 1.53 -11.20 0.87
N VAL A 61 0.60 -10.30 1.20
CA VAL A 61 0.11 -9.27 0.25
C VAL A 61 1.20 -8.28 -0.11
N ILE A 62 1.99 -7.83 0.86
CA ILE A 62 3.13 -6.94 0.61
C ILE A 62 4.13 -7.63 -0.32
N VAL A 63 4.46 -8.91 -0.10
CA VAL A 63 5.39 -9.65 -0.95
C VAL A 63 4.86 -9.78 -2.39
N VAL A 64 3.56 -10.02 -2.57
CA VAL A 64 2.93 -10.12 -3.89
C VAL A 64 2.82 -8.75 -4.57
N ALA A 65 2.52 -7.69 -3.82
CA ALA A 65 2.40 -6.33 -4.34
C ALA A 65 3.77 -5.65 -4.58
N ALA A 66 4.81 -6.08 -3.88
CA ALA A 66 6.16 -5.52 -3.93
C ALA A 66 6.71 -5.27 -5.35
N PRO A 67 6.66 -6.22 -6.31
CA PRO A 67 7.21 -5.97 -7.65
C PRO A 67 6.47 -4.85 -8.38
N LEU A 68 5.13 -4.80 -8.28
CA LEU A 68 4.32 -3.76 -8.93
C LEU A 68 4.55 -2.39 -8.27
N SER A 69 4.57 -2.35 -6.94
CA SER A 69 4.82 -1.13 -6.18
C SER A 69 6.21 -0.56 -6.46
N CYS A 70 7.22 -1.43 -6.52
CA CYS A 70 8.60 -1.02 -6.76
C CYS A 70 8.77 -0.48 -8.19
N ALA A 71 8.15 -1.13 -9.19
CA ALA A 71 8.14 -0.64 -10.57
C ALA A 71 7.49 0.76 -10.66
N ALA A 72 6.34 0.96 -10.02
CA ALA A 72 5.65 2.25 -10.03
C ALA A 72 6.47 3.37 -9.37
N ILE A 73 7.14 3.07 -8.25
CA ILE A 73 8.03 4.02 -7.57
C ILE A 73 9.25 4.38 -8.44
N LEU A 74 9.86 3.40 -9.09
CA LEU A 74 11.00 3.63 -9.99
C LEU A 74 10.62 4.44 -11.23
N HIS A 75 9.42 4.22 -11.79
CA HIS A 75 8.90 5.05 -12.88
C HIS A 75 8.78 6.52 -12.47
N PHE A 76 8.10 6.79 -11.36
CA PHE A 76 7.95 8.15 -10.84
C PHE A 76 9.30 8.80 -10.50
N ALA A 77 10.23 8.03 -9.92
CA ALA A 77 11.57 8.53 -9.62
C ALA A 77 12.35 8.92 -10.88
N ASN A 78 12.22 8.15 -11.97
CA ASN A 78 12.85 8.49 -13.25
C ASN A 78 12.25 9.75 -13.88
N GLU A 79 10.92 9.90 -13.84
CA GLU A 79 10.24 11.11 -14.34
C GLU A 79 10.68 12.36 -13.57
N MET A 80 10.79 12.25 -12.25
CA MET A 80 11.27 13.34 -11.41
C MET A 80 12.74 13.66 -11.67
N MET A 81 13.59 12.64 -11.88
CA MET A 81 15.01 12.82 -12.17
C MET A 81 15.24 13.49 -13.54
N GLN A 82 14.46 13.12 -14.57
CA GLN A 82 14.49 13.77 -15.88
C GLN A 82 14.02 15.23 -15.81
N ALA A 83 13.00 15.52 -15.00
CA ALA A 83 12.55 16.89 -14.78
C ALA A 83 13.58 17.74 -14.01
N ALA A 84 14.38 17.11 -13.14
CA ALA A 84 15.38 17.78 -12.31
C ALA A 84 16.73 18.00 -13.00
N VAL A 85 17.14 17.13 -13.93
CA VAL A 85 18.39 17.26 -14.69
C VAL A 85 18.09 17.84 -16.07
N PRO A 86 18.35 19.15 -16.30
CA PRO A 86 18.26 19.73 -17.64
C PRO A 86 19.52 19.33 -18.41
N LEU A 87 19.45 18.26 -19.21
CA LEU A 87 20.40 18.07 -20.31
C LEU A 87 19.80 18.61 -21.60
#